data_AF-A0A0L1KKU6-F1
#
_entry.id   AF-A0A0L1KKU6-F1
#
_cell.length_a   1.000
_cell.length_b   1.000
_cell.length_c   1.000
_cell.angle_alpha   90.00
_cell.angle_beta   90.00
_cell.angle_gamma   90.00
#
_symmetry.space_group_name_H-M   'P 1'
#
loop_
_entity.id
_entity.type
_entity.pdbx_description
1 polymer ?
#
loop_
_entity_poly.entity_id
_entity_poly.type
_entity_poly.pdbx_seq_one_letter_code
_entity_poly.pdbx_strand_id
1 'polypeptide(L)'
;MIQSDIESLLKKSVLADPAFQNRKFAPSREEDRALKKEKRQHRANHLDGWYNMRKIDTKRDGCIEKDLELLQYRNFLVNDRLYRRPEKNDLPRFAEIGTVVCDELVSSRNLMKSKQGKSLYDEWMKSDKLKEIPGMVGTRDIIELGSSALSQEDLPSNLSSVISRKLPKSKATMKKKKKFNKRKLE
;
A
#
# COMPACT_ATOMS: atom_id res chain seq x y z
N MET A 1 -38.89 35.55 -22.96
CA MET A 1 -38.62 35.01 -21.60
C MET A 1 -38.95 33.54 -21.48
N ILE A 2 -40.03 33.02 -22.07
CA ILE A 2 -40.42 31.60 -21.93
C ILE A 2 -39.35 30.61 -22.48
N GLN A 3 -38.68 30.96 -23.58
CA GLN A 3 -37.66 30.08 -24.20
C GLN A 3 -36.38 29.95 -23.36
N SER A 4 -35.94 31.01 -22.68
CA SER A 4 -34.74 30.96 -21.83
C SER A 4 -34.95 30.06 -20.60
N ASP A 5 -36.16 30.04 -20.06
CA ASP A 5 -36.51 29.23 -18.91
C ASP A 5 -36.59 27.75 -19.28
N ILE A 6 -37.14 27.44 -20.46
CA ILE A 6 -37.18 26.09 -21.03
C ILE A 6 -35.77 25.55 -21.31
N GLU A 7 -34.87 26.37 -21.88
CA GLU A 7 -33.47 25.99 -22.08
C GLU A 7 -32.74 25.70 -20.76
N SER A 8 -33.02 26.48 -19.72
CA SER A 8 -32.44 26.28 -18.39
C SER A 8 -32.90 24.96 -17.74
N LEU A 9 -34.13 24.54 -18.02
CA LEU A 9 -34.69 23.26 -17.57
C LEU A 9 -34.14 22.09 -18.38
N LEU A 10 -34.05 22.23 -19.72
CA LEU A 10 -33.48 21.21 -20.60
C LEU A 10 -32.03 20.90 -20.25
N LYS A 11 -31.21 21.91 -19.94
CA LYS A 11 -29.80 21.73 -19.51
C LYS A 11 -29.64 20.88 -18.25
N LYS A 12 -30.67 20.79 -17.39
CA LYS A 12 -30.66 19.96 -16.18
C LYS A 12 -31.23 18.55 -16.41
N SER A 13 -31.76 18.29 -17.60
CA SER A 13 -32.41 17.02 -17.94
C SER A 13 -31.42 16.03 -18.57
N VAL A 14 -31.68 14.74 -18.39
CA VAL A 14 -30.92 13.64 -19.02
C VAL A 14 -30.92 13.73 -20.55
N LEU A 15 -31.92 14.39 -21.14
CA LEU A 15 -32.03 14.56 -22.60
C LEU A 15 -30.95 15.48 -23.18
N ALA A 16 -30.39 16.39 -22.38
CA ALA A 16 -29.31 17.28 -22.79
C ALA A 16 -27.93 16.65 -22.64
N ASP A 17 -27.80 15.52 -21.94
CA ASP A 17 -26.52 14.85 -21.75
C ASP A 17 -26.01 14.28 -23.09
N PRO A 18 -24.80 14.63 -23.55
CA PRO A 18 -24.22 14.09 -24.78
C PRO A 18 -24.10 12.56 -24.74
N ALA A 19 -23.89 12.00 -23.53
CA ALA A 19 -23.84 10.56 -23.32
C ALA A 19 -25.19 9.86 -23.61
N PHE A 20 -26.32 10.56 -23.42
CA PHE A 20 -27.64 10.05 -23.74
C PHE A 20 -27.97 10.24 -25.22
N GLN A 21 -27.70 11.43 -25.79
CA GLN A 21 -27.96 11.72 -27.20
C GLN A 21 -27.13 10.87 -28.17
N ASN A 22 -25.88 10.56 -27.80
CA ASN A 22 -24.99 9.74 -28.63
C ASN A 22 -25.27 8.23 -28.52
N ARG A 23 -26.18 7.79 -27.63
CA ARG A 23 -26.55 6.37 -27.52
C ARG A 23 -27.45 5.98 -28.70
N LYS A 24 -26.98 5.01 -29.49
CA LYS A 24 -27.74 4.46 -30.63
C LYS A 24 -28.78 3.41 -30.23
N PHE A 25 -28.66 2.84 -29.04
CA PHE A 25 -29.51 1.75 -28.55
C PHE A 25 -29.89 1.96 -27.07
N ALA A 26 -31.04 1.41 -26.68
CA ALA A 26 -31.46 1.37 -25.28
C ALA A 26 -30.48 0.51 -24.45
N PRO A 27 -30.31 0.80 -23.15
CA PRO A 27 -29.43 0.02 -22.29
C PRO A 27 -29.79 -1.47 -22.33
N SER A 28 -28.82 -2.31 -22.67
CA SER A 28 -29.00 -3.77 -22.72
C SER A 28 -28.84 -4.39 -21.32
N ARG A 29 -29.46 -5.56 -21.11
CA ARG A 29 -29.27 -6.39 -19.91
C ARG A 29 -27.79 -6.76 -19.68
N GLU A 30 -26.99 -6.78 -20.74
CA GLU A 30 -25.55 -7.00 -20.65
C GLU A 30 -24.81 -5.80 -20.05
N GLU A 31 -25.20 -4.58 -20.42
CA GLU A 31 -24.68 -3.34 -19.81
C GLU A 31 -24.99 -3.31 -18.31
N ASP A 32 -26.22 -3.69 -17.92
CA ASP A 32 -26.61 -3.78 -16.51
C ASP A 32 -25.75 -4.79 -15.74
N ARG A 33 -25.42 -5.92 -16.36
CA ARG A 33 -24.55 -6.95 -15.76
C ARG A 33 -23.12 -6.43 -15.63
N ALA A 34 -22.61 -5.74 -16.65
CA ALA A 34 -21.30 -5.11 -16.62
C ALA A 34 -21.22 -4.06 -15.50
N LEU A 35 -22.22 -3.19 -15.39
CA LEU A 35 -22.31 -2.16 -14.34
C LEU A 35 -22.40 -2.78 -12.94
N LYS A 36 -23.19 -3.86 -12.77
CA LYS A 36 -23.24 -4.60 -11.49
C LYS A 36 -21.90 -5.22 -11.12
N LYS A 37 -21.18 -5.75 -12.10
CA LYS A 37 -19.84 -6.33 -11.92
C LYS A 37 -18.84 -5.24 -11.51
N GLU A 38 -18.86 -4.09 -12.15
CA GLU A 38 -18.03 -2.93 -11.82
C GLU A 38 -18.29 -2.46 -10.39
N LYS A 39 -19.57 -2.27 -10.00
CA LYS A 39 -19.95 -1.92 -8.63
C LYS A 39 -19.49 -2.96 -7.60
N ARG A 40 -19.47 -4.25 -7.96
CA ARG A 40 -18.96 -5.31 -7.07
C ARG A 40 -17.43 -5.23 -6.93
N GLN A 41 -16.71 -4.96 -8.02
CA GLN A 41 -15.25 -4.78 -7.98
C GLN A 41 -14.88 -3.52 -7.19
N HIS A 42 -15.60 -2.42 -7.41
CA HIS A 42 -15.43 -1.19 -6.64
C HIS A 42 -15.59 -1.46 -5.13
N ARG A 43 -16.65 -2.16 -4.71
CA ARG A 43 -16.85 -2.53 -3.30
C ARG A 43 -15.83 -3.53 -2.75
N ALA A 44 -15.21 -4.35 -3.59
CA ALA A 44 -14.17 -5.28 -3.14
C ALA A 44 -12.83 -4.58 -2.91
N ASN A 45 -12.58 -3.50 -3.67
CA ASN A 45 -11.33 -2.74 -3.66
C ASN A 45 -11.39 -1.49 -2.77
N HIS A 46 -12.57 -1.09 -2.33
CA HIS A 46 -12.76 0.07 -1.46
C HIS A 46 -13.46 -0.35 -0.17
N LEU A 47 -13.16 0.35 0.91
CA LEU A 47 -13.80 0.13 2.19
C LEU A 47 -15.18 0.81 2.23
N ASP A 48 -16.22 0.02 2.45
CA ASP A 48 -17.58 0.52 2.60
C ASP A 48 -17.73 1.27 3.94
N GLY A 49 -18.40 2.42 3.93
CA GLY A 49 -18.56 3.28 5.10
C GLY A 49 -17.39 4.20 5.45
N TRP A 50 -16.27 4.14 4.71
CA TRP A 50 -15.12 5.03 4.93
C TRP A 50 -14.68 5.71 3.63
N TYR A 51 -15.51 6.62 3.11
CA TYR A 51 -15.25 7.49 1.95
C TYR A 51 -14.58 6.80 0.74
N ASN A 52 -14.90 5.52 0.48
CA ASN A 52 -14.27 4.71 -0.54
C ASN A 52 -12.74 4.62 -0.40
N MET A 53 -12.24 4.41 0.82
CA MET A 53 -10.80 4.25 1.03
C MET A 53 -10.26 3.05 0.27
N ARG A 54 -9.18 3.28 -0.48
CA ARG A 54 -8.59 2.28 -1.36
C ARG A 54 -7.91 1.15 -0.58
N LYS A 55 -8.00 -0.05 -1.14
CA LYS A 55 -7.22 -1.21 -0.70
C LYS A 55 -5.79 -1.07 -1.19
N ILE A 56 -4.83 -1.45 -0.34
CA ILE A 56 -3.42 -1.41 -0.68
C ILE A 56 -3.08 -2.59 -1.59
N ASP A 57 -2.45 -2.30 -2.72
CA ASP A 57 -1.86 -3.30 -3.62
C ASP A 57 -0.37 -3.47 -3.26
N THR A 58 -0.13 -4.17 -2.15
CA THR A 58 1.20 -4.54 -1.62
C THR A 58 2.22 -4.92 -2.69
N LYS A 59 1.81 -5.74 -3.67
CA LYS A 59 2.68 -6.23 -4.75
C LYS A 59 3.10 -5.19 -5.79
N ARG A 60 2.33 -4.12 -5.97
CA ARG A 60 2.60 -3.06 -6.97
C ARG A 60 3.35 -1.90 -6.35
N ASP A 61 3.05 -1.62 -5.09
CA ASP A 61 3.47 -0.40 -4.41
C ASP A 61 4.44 -0.72 -3.27
N GLY A 62 5.56 -1.38 -3.58
CA GLY A 62 6.56 -1.79 -2.58
C GLY A 62 7.16 -0.63 -1.75
N CYS A 63 7.01 0.62 -2.18
CA CYS A 63 7.33 1.79 -1.36
C CYS A 63 6.36 1.96 -0.17
N ILE A 64 5.08 1.65 -0.37
CA ILE A 64 4.04 1.78 0.65
C ILE A 64 4.24 0.74 1.76
N GLU A 65 4.63 -0.47 1.39
CA GLU A 65 4.95 -1.52 2.37
C GLU A 65 6.04 -1.06 3.34
N LYS A 66 7.13 -0.49 2.81
CA LYS A 66 8.24 0.04 3.63
C LYS A 66 7.80 1.18 4.52
N ASP A 67 6.95 2.08 4.02
CA ASP A 67 6.41 3.19 4.81
C ASP A 67 5.56 2.68 5.98
N LEU A 68 4.74 1.66 5.74
CA LEU A 68 3.91 1.05 6.78
C LEU A 68 4.74 0.28 7.81
N GLU A 69 5.77 -0.45 7.37
CA GLU A 69 6.73 -1.11 8.27
C GLU A 69 7.45 -0.09 9.15
N LEU A 70 7.90 1.03 8.56
CA LEU A 70 8.54 2.12 9.29
C LEU A 70 7.61 2.66 10.39
N LEU A 71 6.32 2.86 10.08
CA LEU A 71 5.33 3.31 11.06
C LEU A 71 5.06 2.28 12.15
N GLN A 72 5.09 0.99 11.82
CA GLN A 72 4.94 -0.09 12.80
C GLN A 72 6.11 -0.12 13.79
N TYR A 73 7.33 0.08 13.30
CA TYR A 73 8.56 0.06 14.11
C TYR A 73 8.99 1.42 14.66
N ARG A 74 8.16 2.46 14.53
CA ARG A 74 8.48 3.83 14.99
C ARG A 74 8.97 3.93 16.43
N ASN A 75 8.56 3.01 17.30
CA ASN A 75 8.98 2.92 18.70
C ASN A 75 10.49 2.69 18.86
N PHE A 76 11.11 2.01 17.90
CA PHE A 76 12.55 1.69 17.92
C PHE A 76 13.37 2.70 17.11
N LEU A 77 12.72 3.44 16.20
CA LEU A 77 13.39 4.40 15.33
C LEU A 77 13.67 5.74 16.02
N VAL A 78 12.80 6.14 16.95
CA VAL A 78 12.90 7.42 17.67
C VAL A 78 12.98 7.13 19.15
N ASN A 79 14.20 7.12 19.69
CA ASN A 79 14.45 6.81 21.11
C ASN A 79 13.88 7.89 22.05
N ASP A 80 13.74 9.12 21.57
CA ASP A 80 13.28 10.26 22.38
C ASP A 80 11.76 10.24 22.65
N ARG A 81 11.00 9.40 21.94
CA ARG A 81 9.54 9.42 21.98
C ARG A 81 8.98 8.05 22.27
N LEU A 82 8.10 8.00 23.27
CA LEU A 82 7.36 6.79 23.62
C LEU A 82 6.01 6.79 22.89
N TYR A 83 5.89 5.96 21.85
CA TYR A 83 4.60 5.72 21.18
C TYR A 83 3.91 4.49 21.76
N ARG A 84 2.56 4.51 21.71
CA ARG A 84 1.76 3.32 22.02
C ARG A 84 2.12 2.17 21.07
N ARG A 85 2.39 1.00 21.63
CA ARG A 85 2.65 -0.24 20.88
C ARG A 85 1.41 -0.62 20.04
N PRO A 86 1.58 -1.01 18.76
CA PRO A 86 0.46 -1.50 17.95
C PRO A 86 -0.10 -2.80 18.53
N GLU A 87 -1.42 -2.96 18.49
CA GLU A 87 -2.10 -4.16 19.01
C GLU A 87 -1.95 -5.38 18.09
N LYS A 88 -1.79 -5.13 16.79
CA LYS A 88 -1.58 -6.16 15.76
C LYS A 88 -0.26 -5.89 15.05
N ASN A 89 0.46 -6.97 14.76
CA ASN A 89 1.70 -6.90 13.97
C ASN A 89 1.45 -6.96 12.46
N ASP A 90 0.18 -7.04 12.04
CA ASP A 90 -0.20 -7.13 10.64
C ASP A 90 -0.35 -5.74 10.02
N LEU A 91 0.15 -5.60 8.79
CA LEU A 91 0.01 -4.38 8.01
C LEU A 91 -1.48 -4.09 7.70
N PRO A 92 -1.90 -2.81 7.67
CA PRO A 92 -3.27 -2.47 7.33
C PRO A 92 -3.59 -2.87 5.89
N ARG A 93 -4.80 -3.41 5.67
CA ARG A 93 -5.25 -3.83 4.33
C ARG A 93 -5.72 -2.67 3.46
N PHE A 94 -6.22 -1.61 4.09
CA PHE A 94 -6.70 -0.39 3.45
C PHE A 94 -5.95 0.78 4.06
N ALA A 95 -5.28 1.58 3.23
CA ALA A 95 -4.62 2.80 3.63
C ALA A 95 -4.46 3.70 2.41
N GLU A 96 -4.35 4.99 2.68
CA GLU A 96 -4.08 6.02 1.69
C GLU A 96 -2.90 6.86 2.15
N ILE A 97 -2.07 7.27 1.21
CA ILE A 97 -0.94 8.15 1.46
C ILE A 97 -1.37 9.56 1.07
N GLY A 98 -1.31 10.47 2.03
CA GLY A 98 -1.54 11.88 1.83
C GLY A 98 -0.28 12.69 2.09
N THR A 99 -0.19 13.84 1.43
CA THR A 99 0.83 14.85 1.72
C THR A 99 0.21 15.95 2.55
N VAL A 100 0.93 16.40 3.59
CA VAL A 100 0.48 17.53 4.41
C VAL A 100 0.58 18.81 3.59
N VAL A 101 -0.55 19.47 3.36
CA VAL A 101 -0.61 20.81 2.78
C VAL A 101 -0.67 21.79 3.94
N CYS A 102 0.36 22.62 4.08
CA CYS A 102 0.44 23.61 5.13
C CYS A 102 -0.16 24.94 4.69
N ASP A 103 -0.84 25.61 5.61
CA ASP A 103 -1.28 26.99 5.42
C ASP A 103 -0.09 27.95 5.34
N GLU A 104 -0.25 29.02 4.56
CA GLU A 104 0.79 30.04 4.32
C GLU A 104 1.27 30.70 5.62
N LEU A 105 0.40 30.77 6.64
CA LEU A 105 0.69 31.37 7.95
C LEU A 105 1.77 30.64 8.76
N VAL A 106 2.07 29.38 8.44
CA VAL A 106 3.00 28.53 9.21
C VAL A 106 4.25 28.17 8.39
N SER A 107 4.52 28.91 7.31
CA SER A 107 5.54 28.55 6.31
C SER A 107 6.96 28.32 6.88
N SER A 108 7.30 28.92 8.02
CA SER A 108 8.62 28.77 8.65
C SER A 108 8.87 27.38 9.26
N ARG A 109 7.81 26.61 9.56
CA ARG A 109 7.93 25.24 10.07
C ARG A 109 7.85 24.17 8.98
N ASN A 110 7.69 24.58 7.72
CA ASN A 110 7.56 23.65 6.62
C ASN A 110 8.90 23.02 6.26
N LEU A 111 8.86 21.76 5.82
CA LEU A 111 10.04 21.09 5.31
C LEU A 111 10.49 21.76 4.02
N MET A 112 11.78 22.03 3.89
CA MET A 112 12.37 22.54 2.65
C MET A 112 12.11 21.55 1.51
N LYS A 113 11.83 22.05 0.29
CA LYS A 113 11.58 21.22 -0.90
C LYS A 113 12.68 20.20 -1.20
N SER A 114 13.93 20.49 -0.84
CA SER A 114 15.07 19.58 -1.00
C SER A 114 15.03 18.38 -0.05
N LYS A 115 14.36 18.51 1.09
CA LYS A 115 14.21 17.46 2.10
C LYS A 115 12.92 16.65 1.92
N GLN A 116 11.98 17.15 1.10
CA GLN A 116 10.75 16.44 0.75
C GLN A 116 11.07 15.22 -0.12
N GLY A 117 10.53 14.08 0.25
CA GLY A 117 10.68 12.81 -0.44
C GLY A 117 9.38 12.39 -1.12
N LYS A 118 9.47 11.35 -1.95
CA LYS A 118 8.28 10.75 -2.57
C LYS A 118 7.52 9.82 -1.61
N SER A 119 8.18 9.39 -0.55
CA SER A 119 7.72 8.39 0.41
C SER A 119 8.40 8.64 1.75
N LEU A 120 7.76 8.23 2.84
CA LEU A 120 8.24 8.49 4.19
C LEU A 120 9.60 7.84 4.45
N TYR A 121 9.81 6.63 3.92
CA TYR A 121 11.06 5.90 3.98
C TYR A 121 12.21 6.66 3.32
N ASP A 122 11.98 7.28 2.15
CA ASP A 122 13.01 8.06 1.45
C ASP A 122 13.42 9.32 2.26
N GLU A 123 12.45 9.99 2.87
CA GLU A 123 12.72 11.11 3.79
C GLU A 123 13.52 10.65 5.01
N TRP A 124 13.14 9.50 5.57
CA TRP A 124 13.84 8.90 6.69
C TRP A 124 15.29 8.56 6.34
N MET A 125 15.52 7.97 5.17
CA MET A 125 16.86 7.64 4.65
C MET A 125 17.76 8.86 4.42
N LYS A 126 17.17 10.04 4.19
CA LYS A 126 17.90 11.31 4.07
C LYS A 126 18.18 11.97 5.41
N SER A 127 17.40 11.65 6.44
CA SER A 127 17.51 12.25 7.77
C SER A 127 18.81 11.87 8.48
N ASP A 128 19.36 12.79 9.26
CA ASP A 128 20.58 12.54 10.04
C ASP A 128 20.35 11.59 11.23
N LYS A 129 19.09 11.38 11.63
CA LYS A 129 18.69 10.56 12.78
C LYS A 129 19.09 9.09 12.65
N LEU A 130 19.32 8.60 11.43
CA LEU A 130 19.86 7.27 11.20
C LEU A 130 21.25 7.06 11.82
N LYS A 131 22.06 8.13 11.91
CA LYS A 131 23.40 8.08 12.51
C LYS A 131 23.37 7.88 14.02
N GLU A 132 22.25 8.22 14.66
CA GLU A 132 22.08 8.18 16.11
C GLU A 132 21.65 6.78 16.60
N ILE A 133 21.23 5.89 15.70
CA ILE A 133 20.81 4.53 16.05
C ILE A 133 22.05 3.63 16.17
N PRO A 134 22.44 3.17 17.38
CA PRO A 134 23.62 2.34 17.56
C PRO A 134 23.43 0.99 16.87
N GLY A 135 24.38 0.61 16.00
CA GLY A 135 24.37 -0.67 15.27
C GLY A 135 23.78 -0.63 13.86
N MET A 136 23.24 0.51 13.39
CA MET A 136 22.83 0.74 11.98
C MET A 136 23.87 1.56 11.20
N VAL A 137 25.16 1.39 11.53
CA VAL A 137 26.25 1.96 10.73
C VAL A 137 26.36 1.16 9.42
N GLY A 138 26.25 1.86 8.29
CA GLY A 138 26.73 1.37 7.00
C GLY A 138 25.66 0.82 6.05
N THR A 139 24.84 1.68 5.43
CA THR A 139 24.41 1.42 4.04
C THR A 139 24.99 2.43 3.07
N ARG A 140 25.31 3.65 3.51
CA ARG A 140 26.12 4.60 2.73
C ARG A 140 27.58 4.15 2.65
N ASP A 141 28.13 3.67 3.76
CA ASP A 141 29.50 3.10 3.78
C ASP A 141 29.61 1.87 2.86
N ILE A 142 28.57 1.04 2.73
CA ILE A 142 28.59 -0.12 1.81
C ILE A 142 28.54 0.31 0.33
N ILE A 143 27.89 1.43 0.00
CA ILE A 143 27.79 1.93 -1.38
C ILE A 143 29.09 2.67 -1.77
N GLU A 144 29.72 3.40 -0.85
CA GLU A 144 31.05 4.00 -1.08
C GLU A 144 32.17 2.96 -1.07
N LEU A 145 32.09 1.91 -0.24
CA LEU A 145 33.02 0.78 -0.26
C LEU A 145 32.78 -0.18 -1.45
N GLY A 146 31.59 -0.20 -2.04
CA GLY A 146 31.27 -1.05 -3.20
C GLY A 146 31.88 -0.58 -4.52
N SER A 147 32.43 0.65 -4.57
CA SER A 147 33.13 1.19 -5.75
C SER A 147 34.65 1.17 -5.59
N SER A 148 35.17 0.71 -4.44
CA SER A 148 36.60 0.54 -4.21
C SER A 148 36.86 -0.74 -3.40
N ALA A 149 37.49 -1.72 -4.07
CA ALA A 149 37.95 -3.02 -3.57
C ALA A 149 37.01 -4.23 -3.78
N LEU A 150 37.24 -4.88 -4.91
CA LEU A 150 37.17 -6.34 -5.04
C LEU A 150 38.39 -6.93 -4.32
N SER A 151 38.20 -7.52 -3.14
CA SER A 151 39.03 -8.59 -2.58
C SER A 151 38.20 -9.34 -1.54
N GLN A 152 38.10 -10.66 -1.70
CA GLN A 152 37.64 -11.56 -0.65
C GLN A 152 38.64 -11.52 0.49
N GLU A 153 38.24 -11.94 1.68
CA GLU A 153 38.93 -11.78 2.98
C GLU A 153 38.59 -10.45 3.66
N ASP A 154 37.49 -10.45 4.42
CA ASP A 154 37.31 -9.75 5.72
C ASP A 154 35.82 -9.59 6.05
N LEU A 155 35.22 -10.65 6.61
CA LEU A 155 33.93 -10.59 7.30
C LEU A 155 34.13 -10.94 8.78
N PRO A 156 33.67 -10.11 9.74
CA PRO A 156 33.84 -10.40 11.17
C PRO A 156 32.99 -11.61 11.59
N SER A 157 33.63 -12.52 12.31
CA SER A 157 33.19 -13.87 12.69
C SER A 157 32.00 -13.97 13.66
N ASN A 158 31.35 -12.87 14.02
CA ASN A 158 30.34 -12.84 15.08
C ASN A 158 28.87 -12.85 14.61
N LEU A 159 28.59 -13.25 13.36
CA LEU A 159 27.21 -13.45 12.86
C LEU A 159 26.92 -14.86 12.30
N SER A 160 27.88 -15.78 12.32
CA SER A 160 27.68 -17.15 11.80
C SER A 160 26.80 -18.04 12.69
N SER A 161 26.63 -17.70 13.97
CA SER A 161 25.91 -18.52 14.95
C SER A 161 24.39 -18.31 14.97
N VAL A 162 23.86 -17.28 14.29
CA VAL A 162 22.41 -16.97 14.31
C VAL A 162 21.67 -17.58 13.11
N ILE A 163 22.36 -17.82 11.98
CA ILE A 163 21.75 -18.32 10.74
C ILE A 163 21.61 -19.86 10.71
N SER A 164 22.27 -20.57 11.61
CA SER A 164 22.25 -22.05 11.68
C SER A 164 21.24 -22.61 12.67
N ARG A 165 20.02 -22.05 12.77
CA ARG A 165 18.89 -22.76 13.38
C ARG A 165 17.97 -23.28 12.30
N LYS A 166 18.23 -24.52 11.87
CA LYS A 166 17.33 -25.32 11.02
C LYS A 166 15.93 -25.30 11.63
N LEU A 167 14.97 -24.71 10.91
CA LEU A 167 13.55 -24.86 11.18
C LEU A 167 13.19 -26.36 11.22
N PRO A 168 12.41 -26.84 12.21
CA PRO A 168 12.00 -28.24 12.25
C PRO A 168 11.11 -28.54 11.04
N LYS A 169 11.49 -29.57 10.27
CA LYS A 169 10.71 -30.09 9.14
C LYS A 169 9.32 -30.52 9.65
N SER A 170 8.26 -29.84 9.21
CA SER A 170 6.88 -30.23 9.49
C SER A 170 6.62 -31.60 8.85
N LYS A 171 6.21 -32.57 9.67
CA LYS A 171 5.83 -33.91 9.21
C LYS A 171 4.56 -33.79 8.36
N ALA A 172 4.67 -34.11 7.08
CA ALA A 172 3.56 -34.20 6.15
C ALA A 172 2.55 -35.26 6.63
N THR A 173 1.35 -34.84 7.04
CA THR A 173 0.24 -35.76 7.32
C THR A 173 -0.39 -36.20 6.00
N MET A 174 -0.22 -37.48 5.67
CA MET A 174 -0.85 -38.15 4.52
C MET A 174 -2.38 -38.10 4.60
N LYS A 175 -3.02 -37.35 3.70
CA LYS A 175 -4.48 -37.46 3.47
C LYS A 175 -4.78 -38.78 2.75
N LYS A 176 -5.30 -39.76 3.50
CA LYS A 176 -5.89 -40.99 2.94
C LYS A 176 -7.03 -40.62 1.97
N LYS A 177 -6.85 -40.90 0.68
CA LYS A 177 -7.93 -40.86 -0.31
C LYS A 177 -8.93 -41.98 0.00
N LYS A 178 -10.12 -41.62 0.47
CA LYS A 178 -11.25 -42.52 0.68
C LYS A 178 -11.79 -42.92 -0.71
N LYS A 179 -11.51 -44.15 -1.16
CA LYS A 179 -12.12 -44.72 -2.38
C LYS A 179 -13.62 -44.86 -2.15
N PHE A 180 -14.43 -44.13 -2.91
CA PHE A 180 -15.88 -44.31 -2.95
C PHE A 180 -16.18 -45.46 -3.92
N ASN A 181 -16.57 -46.63 -3.38
CA ASN A 181 -17.10 -47.73 -4.18
C ASN A 181 -18.51 -47.37 -4.65
N LYS A 182 -18.69 -47.13 -5.95
CA LYS A 182 -20.02 -47.19 -6.58
C LYS A 182 -20.37 -48.66 -6.75
N ARG A 183 -21.14 -49.22 -5.81
CA ARG A 183 -21.87 -50.46 -6.05
C ARG A 183 -23.06 -50.12 -6.95
N LYS A 184 -23.12 -50.81 -8.07
CA LYS A 184 -24.31 -50.96 -8.91
C LYS A 184 -25.45 -51.48 -8.02
N LEU A 185 -26.63 -50.92 -8.18
CA LEU A 185 -27.88 -51.61 -7.90
C LEU A 185 -28.68 -51.57 -9.19
N GLU A 186 -29.14 -52.76 -9.52
CA GLU A 186 -30.02 -53.16 -10.62
C GLU A 186 -31.41 -52.53 -10.48
#